data_AF-G1N7P2-F1
#
_entry.id   AF-G1N7P2-F1
#
_cell.length_a   1.000
_cell.length_b   1.000
_cell.length_c   1.000
_cell.angle_alpha   90.00
_cell.angle_beta   90.00
_cell.angle_gamma   90.00
#
_symmetry.space_group_name_H-M   'P 1'
#
loop_
_entity.id
_entity.type
_entity.pdbx_description
1 polymer ?
#
loop_
_entity_poly.entity_id
_entity_poly.type
_entity_poly.pdbx_seq_one_letter_code
_entity_poly.pdbx_strand_id
1 'polypeptide(L)'
;MASTLISAKLPPDIDPTKAPIAFGSRALPKLNREIQSPEVLTQQRALMALCDLVHDPENIYQAVQIGFLENLKTLLLHHDSTVRQKTTEILYIVVMHNVGR
;
A
#
# COMPACT_ATOMS: atom_id res chain seq x y z
N MET A 1 5.26 40.81 -7.16
CA MET A 1 4.52 39.53 -7.27
C MET A 1 5.52 38.41 -7.05
N ALA A 2 5.38 37.60 -5.99
CA ALA A 2 6.29 36.49 -5.74
C ALA A 2 5.88 35.31 -6.63
N SER A 3 6.76 34.92 -7.56
CA SER A 3 6.57 33.73 -8.40
C SER A 3 6.90 32.49 -7.57
N THR A 4 5.97 31.55 -7.46
CA THR A 4 6.17 30.29 -6.74
C THR A 4 7.08 29.39 -7.58
N LEU A 5 8.37 29.34 -7.26
CA LEU A 5 9.33 28.45 -7.90
C LEU A 5 9.15 27.03 -7.34
N ILE A 6 8.29 26.24 -7.97
CA ILE A 6 8.17 24.81 -7.66
C ILE A 6 9.30 24.10 -8.43
N SER A 7 10.32 23.63 -7.73
CA SER A 7 11.40 22.82 -8.31
C SER A 7 10.81 21.56 -8.96
N ALA A 8 11.13 21.32 -10.24
CA ALA A 8 10.77 20.09 -10.94
C ALA A 8 11.55 18.85 -10.45
N LYS A 9 12.55 19.06 -9.57
CA LYS A 9 13.33 17.97 -8.97
C LYS A 9 12.70 17.54 -7.65
N LEU A 10 12.56 16.23 -7.48
CA LEU A 10 12.24 15.61 -6.19
C LEU A 10 13.26 16.06 -5.13
N PRO A 11 12.83 16.29 -3.87
CA PRO A 11 13.74 16.47 -2.76
C PRO A 11 14.77 15.34 -2.70
N PRO A 12 16.03 15.63 -2.33
CA PRO A 12 17.13 14.66 -2.41
C PRO A 12 16.93 13.42 -1.53
N ASP A 13 16.09 13.51 -0.49
CA ASP A 13 15.80 12.42 0.45
C ASP A 13 14.60 11.52 0.05
N ILE A 14 13.94 11.77 -1.08
CA ILE A 14 12.84 10.90 -1.51
C ILE A 14 13.38 9.71 -2.28
N ASP A 15 13.26 8.53 -1.67
CA ASP A 15 13.48 7.26 -2.36
C ASP A 15 12.39 7.06 -3.41
N PRO A 16 12.72 7.07 -4.72
CA PRO A 16 11.73 6.93 -5.78
C PRO A 16 11.10 5.53 -5.81
N THR A 17 11.69 4.54 -5.15
CA THR A 17 11.21 3.16 -5.11
C THR A 17 10.17 2.91 -4.01
N LYS A 18 9.98 3.85 -3.08
CA LYS A 18 9.00 3.72 -2.00
C LYS A 18 7.67 4.38 -2.36
N ALA A 19 6.56 3.77 -1.93
CA ALA A 19 5.27 4.44 -2.01
C ALA A 19 5.24 5.64 -1.06
N PRO A 20 4.70 6.79 -1.48
CA PRO A 20 4.51 7.92 -0.59
C PRO A 20 3.38 7.61 0.41
N ILE A 21 3.71 7.21 1.63
CA ILE A 21 2.70 6.90 2.66
C ILE A 21 2.12 8.21 3.22
N ALA A 22 0.79 8.29 3.32
CA ALA A 22 0.13 9.43 3.97
C ALA A 22 0.23 9.32 5.50
N PHE A 23 0.28 10.45 6.20
CA PHE A 23 0.44 10.47 7.65
C PHE A 23 -0.79 9.91 8.39
N GLY A 24 -0.53 9.07 9.41
CA GLY A 24 -1.54 8.54 10.34
C GLY A 24 -2.63 7.71 9.67
N SER A 25 -3.89 7.94 10.06
CA SER A 25 -5.07 7.20 9.58
C SER A 25 -5.34 7.33 8.08
N ARG A 26 -4.67 8.25 7.37
CA ARG A 26 -4.77 8.37 5.91
C ARG A 26 -3.85 7.44 5.14
N ALA A 27 -2.90 6.78 5.80
CA ALA A 27 -1.97 5.84 5.17
C ALA A 27 -2.71 4.73 4.39
N LEU A 28 -3.55 3.96 5.09
CA LEU A 28 -4.24 2.81 4.50
C LEU A 28 -5.26 3.19 3.42
N PRO A 29 -6.12 4.22 3.57
CA PRO A 29 -7.02 4.65 2.50
C PRO A 29 -6.28 5.10 1.23
N LYS A 30 -5.10 5.70 1.36
CA LYS A 30 -4.29 6.09 0.21
C LYS A 30 -3.71 4.84 -0.48
N LEU A 31 -3.09 3.94 0.27
CA LEU A 31 -2.55 2.69 -0.27
C LEU A 31 -3.64 1.86 -0.96
N ASN A 32 -4.86 1.85 -0.42
CA ASN A 32 -5.98 1.13 -1.03
C ASN A 32 -6.29 1.63 -2.45
N ARG A 33 -6.18 2.95 -2.68
CA ARG A 33 -6.35 3.54 -4.01
C ARG A 33 -5.17 3.23 -4.93
N GLU A 34 -3.95 3.30 -4.41
CA GLU A 34 -2.73 3.05 -5.19
C GLU A 34 -2.62 1.58 -5.64
N ILE A 35 -3.09 0.64 -4.83
CA ILE A 35 -3.19 -0.78 -5.19
C ILE A 35 -4.15 -1.03 -6.36
N GLN A 36 -5.16 -0.18 -6.54
CA GLN A 36 -6.08 -0.24 -7.68
C GLN A 36 -5.61 0.61 -8.88
N SER A 37 -4.42 1.20 -8.80
CA SER A 37 -3.85 1.99 -9.90
C SER A 37 -3.69 1.13 -11.16
N PRO A 38 -3.87 1.69 -12.37
CA PRO A 38 -3.57 0.97 -13.61
C PRO A 38 -2.08 0.68 -13.79
N GLU A 39 -1.20 1.40 -13.08
CA GLU A 39 0.24 1.26 -13.19
C GLU A 39 0.78 0.20 -12.22
N VAL A 40 1.34 -0.89 -12.76
CA VAL A 40 1.90 -2.01 -11.98
C VAL A 40 2.95 -1.56 -10.96
N LEU A 41 3.82 -0.62 -11.33
CA LEU A 41 4.86 -0.12 -10.43
C LEU A 41 4.25 0.58 -9.20
N THR A 42 3.18 1.34 -9.39
CA THR A 42 2.46 1.98 -8.29
C THR A 42 1.79 0.94 -7.38
N GLN A 43 1.20 -0.11 -7.96
CA GLN A 43 0.63 -1.22 -7.17
C GLN A 43 1.70 -1.94 -6.35
N GLN A 44 2.84 -2.29 -6.95
CA GLN A 44 3.95 -2.96 -6.28
C GLN A 44 4.47 -2.13 -5.11
N ARG A 45 4.69 -0.83 -5.31
CA ARG A 45 5.13 0.09 -4.24
C ARG A 45 4.11 0.15 -3.12
N ALA A 46 2.82 0.23 -3.45
CA ALA A 46 1.76 0.27 -2.45
C ALA A 46 1.66 -1.04 -1.66
N LEU A 47 1.85 -2.19 -2.30
CA LEU A 47 1.91 -3.50 -1.64
C LEU A 47 3.14 -3.66 -0.74
N MET A 48 4.31 -3.15 -1.15
CA MET A 48 5.49 -3.14 -0.30
C MET A 48 5.27 -2.31 0.96
N ALA A 49 4.74 -1.09 0.82
CA ALA A 49 4.41 -0.23 1.96
C ALA A 49 3.33 -0.85 2.85
N LEU A 50 2.33 -1.51 2.26
CA LEU A 50 1.32 -2.23 3.03
C LEU A 50 1.94 -3.40 3.80
N CYS A 51 2.84 -4.16 3.18
CA CYS A 51 3.56 -5.26 3.83
C CYS A 51 4.27 -4.76 5.09
N ASP A 52 4.93 -3.60 5.03
CA ASP A 52 5.58 -3.00 6.20
C ASP A 52 4.56 -2.64 7.30
N LEU A 53 3.38 -2.14 6.93
CA LEU A 53 2.35 -1.71 7.88
C LEU A 53 1.60 -2.85 8.56
N VAL A 54 1.31 -3.95 7.85
CA VAL A 54 0.49 -5.07 8.38
C VAL A 54 1.23 -5.92 9.41
N HIS A 55 2.49 -5.65 9.71
CA HIS A 55 3.17 -6.24 10.87
C HIS A 55 2.67 -5.64 12.20
N ASP A 56 2.08 -4.45 12.16
CA ASP A 56 1.43 -3.84 13.32
C ASP A 56 -0.05 -4.28 13.36
N PRO A 57 -0.51 -4.92 14.45
CA PRO A 57 -1.88 -5.39 14.55
C PRO A 57 -2.91 -4.25 14.45
N GLU A 58 -2.61 -3.03 14.92
CA GLU A 58 -3.53 -1.89 14.81
C GLU A 58 -3.83 -1.55 13.35
N ASN A 59 -2.81 -1.58 12.49
CA ASN A 59 -2.98 -1.37 11.05
C ASN A 59 -3.81 -2.50 10.42
N ILE A 60 -3.69 -3.74 10.91
CA ILE A 60 -4.53 -4.85 10.45
C ILE A 60 -6.00 -4.58 10.78
N TYR A 61 -6.31 -4.19 12.03
CA TYR A 61 -7.68 -3.83 12.43
C TYR A 61 -8.26 -2.74 11.53
N GLN A 62 -7.50 -1.67 11.29
CA GLN A 62 -7.94 -0.58 10.43
C GLN A 62 -8.11 -1.04 8.98
N ALA A 63 -7.21 -1.86 8.44
CA ALA A 63 -7.30 -2.39 7.09
C ALA A 63 -8.55 -3.26 6.90
N VAL A 64 -8.91 -4.08 7.89
CA VAL A 64 -10.14 -4.88 7.86
C VAL A 64 -11.38 -3.96 7.92
N GLN A 65 -11.38 -2.94 8.78
CA GLN A 65 -12.50 -2.00 8.89
C GLN A 65 -12.79 -1.23 7.60
N ILE A 66 -11.77 -0.91 6.81
CA ILE A 66 -11.93 -0.19 5.53
C ILE A 66 -12.19 -1.13 4.33
N GLY A 67 -12.36 -2.43 4.55
CA GLY A 67 -12.67 -3.40 3.48
C GLY A 67 -11.48 -3.74 2.58
N PHE A 68 -10.24 -3.54 3.05
CA PHE A 68 -9.03 -3.70 2.24
C PHE A 68 -8.85 -5.13 1.70
N LEU A 69 -9.34 -6.14 2.43
CA LEU A 69 -9.21 -7.55 2.07
C LEU A 69 -9.94 -7.92 0.77
N GLU A 70 -11.04 -7.24 0.44
CA GLU A 70 -11.76 -7.51 -0.81
C GLU A 70 -10.91 -7.16 -2.03
N ASN A 71 -10.16 -6.06 -1.93
CA ASN A 71 -9.23 -5.64 -2.97
C ASN A 71 -8.02 -6.57 -3.07
N LEU A 72 -7.50 -7.08 -1.95
CA LEU A 72 -6.40 -8.05 -2.00
C LEU A 72 -6.81 -9.37 -2.68
N LYS A 73 -8.05 -9.82 -2.52
CA LYS A 73 -8.54 -11.04 -3.19
C LYS A 73 -8.47 -10.93 -4.72
N THR A 74 -8.77 -9.77 -5.29
CA THR A 74 -8.73 -9.59 -6.75
C THR A 74 -7.30 -9.64 -7.30
N LEU A 75 -6.31 -9.21 -6.50
CA LEU A 75 -4.89 -9.20 -6.88
C LEU A 75 -4.25 -10.60 -6.88
N LEU A 76 -4.86 -11.60 -6.27
CA LEU A 76 -4.38 -12.99 -6.34
C LEU A 76 -4.36 -13.52 -7.79
N LEU A 77 -5.21 -12.96 -8.67
CA LEU A 77 -5.28 -13.29 -10.09
C LEU A 77 -4.54 -12.26 -10.96
N HIS A 78 -3.77 -11.36 -10.37
CA HIS A 78 -3.06 -10.32 -11.11
C HIS A 78 -2.04 -10.92 -12.07
N HIS A 79 -1.77 -10.27 -13.21
CA HIS A 79 -0.83 -10.79 -14.22
C HIS A 79 0.63 -10.73 -13.75
N ASP A 80 0.98 -9.70 -12.98
CA ASP A 80 2.32 -9.52 -12.43
C ASP A 80 2.59 -10.47 -11.25
N SER A 81 3.75 -11.13 -11.28
CA SER A 81 4.13 -12.12 -10.27
C SER A 81 4.47 -11.51 -8.91
N THR A 82 5.11 -10.34 -8.89
CA THR A 82 5.48 -9.64 -7.65
C THR A 82 4.24 -9.19 -6.90
N VAL A 83 3.25 -8.65 -7.62
CA VAL A 83 1.93 -8.30 -7.05
C VAL A 83 1.30 -9.53 -6.39
N ARG A 84 1.18 -10.66 -7.11
CA ARG A 84 0.60 -11.89 -6.54
C ARG A 84 1.35 -12.37 -5.30
N GLN A 85 2.69 -12.38 -5.35
CA GLN A 85 3.52 -12.82 -4.22
C GLN A 85 3.29 -11.94 -2.99
N LYS A 86 3.38 -10.61 -3.15
CA LYS A 86 3.21 -9.67 -2.03
C LYS A 86 1.79 -9.67 -1.48
N THR A 87 0.77 -9.79 -2.35
CA THR A 87 -0.61 -9.99 -1.91
C THR A 87 -0.77 -11.25 -1.07
N THR A 88 -0.15 -12.37 -1.48
CA THR A 88 -0.24 -13.63 -0.73
C THR A 88 0.46 -13.52 0.63
N GLU A 89 1.62 -12.88 0.69
CA GLU A 89 2.36 -12.62 1.93
C GLU A 89 1.53 -11.78 2.91
N ILE A 90 0.90 -10.71 2.43
CA ILE A 90 0.04 -9.84 3.24
C ILE A 90 -1.17 -10.61 3.77
N LEU A 91 -1.85 -11.39 2.92
CA LEU A 91 -2.97 -12.22 3.34
C LEU A 91 -2.55 -13.26 4.38
N TYR A 92 -1.38 -13.87 4.23
CA TYR A 92 -0.84 -14.81 5.21
C TYR A 92 -0.65 -14.12 6.58
N ILE A 93 -0.02 -12.94 6.60
CA ILE A 93 0.17 -12.18 7.84
C ILE A 93 -1.18 -11.84 8.49
N VAL A 94 -2.14 -11.31 7.71
CA VAL A 94 -3.45 -10.92 8.26
C VAL A 94 -4.20 -12.11 8.86
N VAL A 95 -4.19 -13.28 8.20
CA VAL A 95 -4.88 -14.49 8.68
C VAL A 95 -4.24 -15.07 9.95
N MET A 96 -2.95 -14.82 10.19
CA MET A 96 -2.29 -15.22 11.45
C MET A 96 -2.77 -14.40 12.66
N HIS A 97 -3.37 -13.23 12.45
CA HIS A 97 -3.97 -12.43 13.52
C HIS A 97 -5.44 -12.81 13.72
N ASN A 98 -5.89 -12.83 14.98
CA ASN A 98 -7.28 -13.21 15.36
C ASN A 98 -8.38 -12.40 14.65
N VAL A 99 -8.07 -11.20 14.15
CA VAL A 99 -8.98 -10.31 13.43
C VAL A 99 -9.18 -10.73 11.97
N GLY A 100 -8.17 -11.38 11.40
CA GLY A 100 -8.21 -11.88 10.02
C GLY A 100 -8.80 -13.27 9.89
N ARG A 101 -9.15 -13.93 11.00
CA ARG A 101 -9.81 -15.25 11.08
C ARG A 101 -11.32 -15.09 11.23
#